data_AF-A0A9J5X6V0-F1
#
_entry.id   AF-A0A9J5X6V0-F1
#
_cell.length_a   1.000
_cell.length_b   1.000
_cell.length_c   1.000
_cell.angle_alpha   90.00
_cell.angle_beta   90.00
_cell.angle_gamma   90.00
#
_symmetry.space_group_name_H-M   'P 1'
#
loop_
_entity.id
_entity.type
_entity.pdbx_description
1 polymer ?
#
loop_
_entity_poly.entity_id
_entity_poly.type
_entity_poly.pdbx_seq_one_letter_code
_entity_poly.pdbx_strand_id
1 'polypeptide(L)'
;MQNKTHKIFVLIFDIQKPGKLPIKIIIQIPAAFRLFADHKPVVVKPSSGHMDMPKGDKLVLRGLKFHGYHGVKQEERKLGQKFLVDVDAWMDLRPAGESDCLSDTLSYTDIYRIVKEVMEGPPKNLLESVAQLIASTTLTNYPQVSAVRVQVGKPHVAVQGPVDYLGVEIIRCRDLGVQN
;
A
#
# COMPACT_ATOMS: atom_id res chain seq x y z
N MET A 1 0.26 47.00 31.88
CA MET A 1 1.24 46.43 30.94
C MET A 1 2.03 45.34 31.66
N GLN A 2 1.70 44.06 31.45
CA GLN A 2 2.47 42.95 32.01
C GLN A 2 3.24 42.27 30.87
N ASN A 3 4.58 42.32 30.94
CA ASN A 3 5.49 41.60 30.06
C ASN A 3 5.30 40.09 30.27
N LYS A 4 4.72 39.40 29.28
CA LYS A 4 4.76 37.93 29.24
C LYS A 4 6.13 37.48 28.76
N THR A 5 7.00 37.07 29.68
CA THR A 5 8.26 36.40 29.35
C THR A 5 7.94 35.05 28.70
N HIS A 6 8.14 34.92 27.40
CA HIS A 6 8.03 33.64 26.70
C HIS A 6 9.16 32.72 27.18
N LYS A 7 8.84 31.75 28.05
CA LYS A 7 9.79 30.69 28.42
C LYS A 7 9.95 29.76 27.22
N ILE A 8 11.17 29.73 26.69
CA ILE A 8 11.60 28.85 25.61
C ILE A 8 12.27 27.64 26.25
N PHE A 9 11.85 26.43 25.86
CA PHE A 9 12.48 25.18 26.30
C PHE A 9 13.39 24.64 25.22
N VAL A 10 14.57 24.18 25.65
CA VAL A 10 15.63 23.67 24.78
C VAL A 10 15.77 22.17 25.03
N LEU A 11 15.48 21.35 24.03
CA LEU A 11 15.75 19.91 24.07
C LEU A 11 17.07 19.63 23.35
N ILE A 12 17.96 18.89 24.01
CA ILE A 12 19.26 18.50 23.48
C ILE A 12 19.24 16.99 23.24
N PHE A 13 19.45 16.58 21.99
CA PHE A 13 19.56 15.18 21.59
C PHE A 13 21.00 14.89 21.17
N ASP A 14 21.59 13.83 21.72
CA ASP A 14 22.84 13.27 21.25
C ASP A 14 22.53 12.18 20.21
N ILE A 15 22.87 12.42 18.95
CA ILE A 15 22.73 11.44 17.87
C ILE A 15 24.08 10.80 17.60
N GLN A 16 24.20 9.51 17.89
CA GLN A 16 25.40 8.73 17.62
C GLN A 16 25.14 7.71 16.51
N LYS A 17 25.83 7.86 15.38
CA LYS A 17 25.84 6.87 14.29
C LYS A 17 27.13 6.03 14.37
N PRO A 18 27.08 4.73 14.08
CA PRO A 18 28.27 3.87 14.16
C PRO A 18 29.38 4.39 13.23
N GLY A 19 30.58 4.52 13.77
CA GLY A 19 31.76 5.04 13.05
C GLY A 19 31.81 6.56 12.86
N LYS A 20 30.92 7.34 13.48
CA LYS A 20 30.94 8.82 13.41
C LYS A 20 30.92 9.44 14.80
N LEU A 21 31.55 10.63 14.92
CA LEU A 21 31.50 11.44 16.13
C LEU A 21 30.04 11.83 16.46
N PRO A 22 29.66 11.87 17.75
CA PRO A 22 28.30 12.21 18.16
C PRO A 22 27.95 13.65 17.77
N ILE A 23 26.71 13.84 17.29
CA ILE A 23 26.18 15.14 16.89
C ILE A 23 25.12 15.57 17.92
N LYS A 24 25.30 16.73 18.54
CA LYS A 24 24.28 17.35 19.39
C LYS A 24 23.31 18.15 18.54
N ILE A 25 22.03 17.79 18.57
CA ILE A 25 20.95 18.58 17.98
C ILE A 25 20.18 19.28 19.09
N ILE A 26 20.11 20.60 18.99
CA ILE A 26 19.40 21.45 19.93
C ILE A 26 18.13 21.95 19.24
N ILE A 27 16.96 21.56 19.74
CA ILE A 27 15.67 21.97 19.19
C ILE A 27 14.94 22.85 20.20
N GLN A 28 14.48 24.00 19.72
CA GLN A 28 13.80 25.01 20.51
C GLN A 28 12.29 24.88 20.28
N ILE A 29 11.54 24.43 21.28
CA ILE A 29 10.11 24.09 21.11
C ILE A 29 9.23 25.10 21.86
N PRO A 30 8.13 25.59 21.25
CA PRO A 30 7.14 26.42 21.94
C PRO A 30 6.52 25.69 23.14
N ALA A 31 6.30 26.41 24.25
CA ALA A 31 5.82 25.86 25.52
C ALA A 31 4.47 25.11 25.44
N ALA A 32 3.69 25.28 24.37
CA ALA A 32 2.40 24.62 24.17
C ALA A 32 2.49 23.10 23.92
N PHE A 33 3.67 22.56 23.58
CA PHE A 33 3.87 21.13 23.30
C PHE A 33 4.14 20.26 24.54
N ARG A 34 3.97 20.82 25.75
CA ARG A 34 4.39 20.22 27.03
C ARG A 34 3.56 19.00 27.49
N LEU A 35 2.42 18.70 26.86
CA LEU A 35 1.52 17.61 27.26
C LEU A 35 2.02 16.19 26.91
N PHE A 36 3.15 16.06 26.21
CA PHE A 36 3.72 14.75 25.85
C PHE A 36 4.84 14.26 26.78
N ALA A 37 5.20 15.02 27.82
CA ALA A 37 6.41 14.78 28.61
C ALA A 37 6.22 13.89 29.87
N ASP A 38 4.98 13.63 30.30
CA ASP A 38 4.70 12.88 31.55
C ASP A 38 4.37 11.40 31.32
N HIS A 39 4.43 10.92 30.08
CA HIS A 39 4.34 9.49 29.79
C HIS A 39 5.73 8.87 29.80
N LYS A 40 5.90 7.77 30.56
CA LYS A 40 7.12 6.94 30.50
C LYS A 40 7.50 6.76 29.03
N PRO A 41 8.79 6.88 28.66
CA PRO A 41 9.21 6.61 27.30
C PRO A 41 8.78 5.18 26.97
N VAL A 42 7.74 5.06 26.14
CA VAL A 42 7.43 3.79 25.50
C VAL A 42 8.62 3.58 24.59
N VAL A 43 9.50 2.65 24.99
CA VAL A 43 10.50 2.10 24.07
C VAL A 43 9.69 1.31 23.05
N VAL A 44 9.15 2.02 22.06
CA VAL A 44 8.86 1.43 20.77
C VAL A 44 10.23 0.97 20.28
N LYS A 45 10.51 -0.32 20.46
CA LYS A 45 11.51 -0.98 19.61
C LYS A 45 11.15 -0.52 18.20
N PRO A 46 12.10 -0.04 17.38
CA PRO A 46 11.82 0.06 15.97
C PRO A 46 11.36 -1.35 15.59
N SER A 47 10.06 -1.53 15.32
CA SER A 47 9.65 -2.65 14.51
C SER A 47 10.44 -2.37 13.24
N SER A 48 11.49 -3.16 13.05
CA SER A 48 12.12 -3.27 11.76
C SER A 48 10.98 -3.62 10.83
N GLY A 49 10.41 -2.62 10.17
CA GLY A 49 9.42 -2.75 9.12
C GLY A 49 10.10 -3.37 7.91
N HIS A 50 10.71 -4.54 8.11
CA HIS A 50 10.75 -5.55 7.09
C HIS A 50 9.30 -5.98 6.98
N MET A 51 8.54 -5.35 6.09
CA MET A 51 7.35 -6.00 5.55
C MET A 51 7.88 -7.33 5.03
N ASP A 52 7.63 -8.43 5.74
CA ASP A 52 7.88 -9.75 5.20
C ASP A 52 7.05 -9.86 3.94
N MET A 53 7.68 -9.58 2.80
CA MET A 53 7.06 -9.70 1.49
C MET A 53 6.56 -11.14 1.40
N PRO A 54 5.30 -11.37 0.97
CA PRO A 54 4.79 -12.72 0.83
C PRO A 54 5.75 -13.55 -0.03
N LYS A 55 6.19 -14.68 0.53
CA LYS A 55 7.14 -15.62 -0.09
C LYS A 55 6.38 -16.83 -0.61
N GLY A 56 6.97 -17.53 -1.57
CA GLY A 56 6.38 -18.72 -2.20
C GLY A 56 5.87 -18.46 -3.62
N ASP A 57 5.14 -19.44 -4.15
CA ASP A 57 4.62 -19.43 -5.51
C ASP A 57 3.49 -18.40 -5.68
N LYS A 58 3.28 -17.97 -6.92
CA LYS A 58 2.22 -17.00 -7.25
C LYS A 58 1.74 -17.11 -8.68
N LEU A 59 0.47 -16.79 -8.87
CA LEU A 59 -0.10 -16.47 -10.18
C LEU A 59 0.19 -15.02 -10.53
N VAL A 60 0.53 -14.77 -11.80
CA VAL A 60 1.02 -13.48 -12.28
C VAL A 60 0.16 -12.97 -13.43
N LEU A 61 -0.45 -11.80 -13.24
CA LEU A 61 -1.13 -11.05 -14.29
C LEU A 61 -0.40 -9.71 -14.48
N ARG A 62 -0.07 -9.38 -15.73
CA ARG A 62 0.75 -8.21 -16.07
C ARG A 62 0.16 -7.41 -17.23
N GLY A 63 0.27 -6.09 -17.12
CA GLY A 63 -0.06 -5.15 -18.18
C GLY A 63 -1.53 -5.20 -18.59
N LEU A 64 -2.43 -5.55 -17.67
CA LEU A 64 -3.85 -5.59 -17.97
C LEU A 64 -4.33 -4.16 -18.26
N LYS A 65 -5.12 -3.99 -19.32
CA LYS A 65 -5.58 -2.68 -19.79
C LYS A 65 -7.08 -2.61 -19.76
N PHE A 66 -7.61 -1.64 -19.03
CA PHE A 66 -9.04 -1.40 -18.92
C PHE A 66 -9.37 0.07 -19.18
N HIS A 67 -10.55 0.31 -19.74
CA HIS A 67 -11.11 1.66 -19.79
C HIS A 67 -12.07 1.83 -18.60
N GLY A 68 -11.83 2.84 -17.78
CA GLY A 68 -12.62 3.09 -16.57
C GLY A 68 -12.85 4.58 -16.35
N TYR A 69 -13.71 4.89 -15.39
CA TYR A 69 -14.15 6.26 -15.08
C TYR A 69 -13.70 6.70 -13.68
N HIS A 70 -12.63 6.09 -13.15
CA HIS A 70 -12.10 6.40 -11.84
C HIS A 70 -11.30 7.72 -11.86
N GLY A 71 -11.48 8.52 -10.82
CA GLY A 71 -10.83 9.81 -10.70
C GLY A 71 -11.61 10.79 -9.82
N VAL A 72 -10.87 11.79 -9.34
CA VAL A 72 -11.40 12.89 -8.54
C VAL A 72 -11.95 13.98 -9.47
N LYS A 73 -11.30 14.20 -10.63
CA LYS A 73 -11.68 15.27 -11.56
C LYS A 73 -12.94 14.89 -12.32
N GLN A 74 -13.82 15.86 -12.55
CA GLN A 74 -15.09 15.61 -13.22
C GLN A 74 -14.89 15.10 -14.65
N GLU A 75 -13.86 15.58 -15.33
CA GLU A 75 -13.47 15.19 -16.68
C GLU A 75 -13.08 13.71 -16.73
N GLU A 76 -12.30 13.23 -15.75
CA GLU A 76 -11.93 11.81 -15.64
C GLU A 76 -13.16 10.91 -15.53
N ARG A 77 -14.18 11.37 -14.79
CA ARG A 77 -15.42 10.61 -14.56
C ARG A 77 -16.39 10.65 -15.74
N LYS A 78 -16.27 11.66 -16.61
CA LYS A 78 -17.12 11.82 -17.81
C LYS A 78 -16.50 11.13 -19.03
N LEU A 79 -15.23 11.39 -19.29
CA LEU A 79 -14.53 10.89 -20.48
C LEU A 79 -13.96 9.49 -20.26
N GLY A 80 -13.61 9.17 -19.02
CA GLY A 80 -12.85 7.97 -18.71
C GLY A 80 -11.41 8.07 -19.19
N GLN A 81 -10.62 7.04 -18.86
CA GLN A 81 -9.25 6.88 -19.34
C GLN A 81 -8.84 5.40 -19.27
N LYS A 82 -7.70 5.09 -19.89
CA LYS A 82 -7.06 3.78 -19.74
C LYS A 82 -6.39 3.68 -18.38
N PHE A 83 -6.43 2.48 -17.81
CA PHE A 83 -5.70 2.08 -16.61
C PHE A 83 -4.86 0.85 -16.93
N LEU A 84 -3.69 0.78 -16.27
CA LEU A 84 -2.82 -0.38 -16.26
C LEU A 84 -2.97 -1.09 -14.92
N VAL A 85 -3.13 -2.40 -14.93
CA VAL A 85 -3.25 -3.19 -13.71
C VAL A 85 -2.33 -4.41 -13.76
N ASP A 86 -1.57 -4.59 -12.69
CA ASP A 86 -0.83 -5.82 -12.41
C ASP A 86 -1.39 -6.48 -11.15
N VAL A 87 -1.49 -7.80 -11.16
CA VAL A 87 -1.88 -8.59 -9.99
C VAL A 87 -0.90 -9.74 -9.79
N ASP A 88 -0.46 -9.91 -8.55
CA ASP A 88 0.13 -11.15 -8.07
C ASP A 88 -0.78 -11.76 -7.01
N ALA A 89 -1.07 -13.06 -7.12
CA ALA A 89 -1.82 -13.82 -6.12
C ALA A 89 -0.97 -14.99 -5.62
N TRP A 90 -0.57 -14.95 -4.36
CA TRP A 90 0.26 -15.99 -3.74
C TRP A 90 -0.61 -17.16 -3.29
N MET A 91 -0.22 -18.37 -3.69
CA MET A 91 -0.82 -19.64 -3.29
C MET A 91 0.16 -20.78 -3.57
N ASP A 92 -0.03 -21.94 -2.96
CA ASP A 92 0.77 -23.13 -3.26
C ASP A 92 0.41 -23.67 -4.65
N LEU A 93 1.37 -23.69 -5.58
CA LEU A 93 1.17 -24.20 -6.94
C LEU A 93 1.69 -25.62 -7.13
N ARG A 94 2.32 -26.23 -6.11
CA ARG A 94 2.86 -27.59 -6.20
C ARG A 94 1.79 -28.64 -6.52
N PRO A 95 0.58 -28.64 -5.91
CA PRO A 95 -0.43 -29.64 -6.22
C PRO A 95 -0.80 -29.68 -7.71
N ALA A 96 -1.06 -28.51 -8.31
CA ALA A 96 -1.36 -28.40 -9.72
C ALA A 96 -0.16 -28.72 -10.62
N GLY A 97 1.07 -28.40 -10.17
CA GLY A 97 2.29 -28.76 -10.90
C GLY A 97 2.57 -30.27 -10.93
N GLU A 98 2.12 -31.01 -9.91
CA GLU A 98 2.23 -32.47 -9.85
C GLU A 98 1.08 -33.18 -10.58
N SER A 99 -0.14 -32.62 -10.50
CA SER A 99 -1.35 -33.27 -11.02
C SER A 99 -1.73 -32.88 -12.45
N ASP A 100 -1.25 -31.73 -12.94
CA ASP A 100 -1.69 -31.08 -14.18
C ASP A 100 -3.23 -30.85 -14.25
N CYS A 101 -3.90 -30.76 -13.10
CA CYS A 101 -5.34 -30.56 -13.01
C CYS A 101 -5.68 -29.10 -12.65
N LEU A 102 -6.53 -28.45 -13.47
CA LEU A 102 -6.99 -27.08 -13.22
C LEU A 102 -7.74 -26.94 -11.88
N SER A 103 -8.37 -28.00 -11.40
CA SER A 103 -9.08 -28.01 -10.10
C SER A 103 -8.17 -27.81 -8.90
N ASP A 104 -6.87 -28.06 -9.05
CA ASP A 104 -5.89 -27.95 -7.96
C ASP A 104 -5.21 -26.57 -7.92
N THR A 105 -5.69 -25.63 -8.75
CA THR A 105 -5.23 -24.25 -8.78
C THR A 105 -6.39 -23.27 -8.91
N LEU A 106 -6.07 -21.98 -8.89
CA LEU A 106 -6.98 -20.91 -9.26
C LEU A 106 -6.73 -20.52 -10.72
N SER A 107 -7.78 -20.47 -11.53
CA SER A 107 -7.65 -19.93 -12.89
C SER A 107 -7.32 -18.43 -12.83
N TYR A 108 -6.23 -18.02 -13.49
CA TYR A 108 -5.92 -16.61 -13.66
C TYR A 108 -7.02 -15.85 -14.43
N THR A 109 -7.88 -16.54 -15.21
CA THR A 109 -9.04 -15.92 -15.87
C THR A 109 -10.07 -15.42 -14.87
N ASP A 110 -10.17 -16.07 -13.70
CA ASP A 110 -11.07 -15.64 -12.65
C ASP A 110 -10.56 -14.37 -11.95
N ILE A 111 -9.26 -14.29 -11.68
CA ILE A 111 -8.62 -13.07 -11.17
C ILE A 111 -8.79 -11.93 -12.19
N TYR A 112 -8.58 -12.21 -13.49
CA TYR A 112 -8.80 -11.24 -14.56
C TYR A 112 -10.24 -10.70 -14.56
N ARG A 113 -11.24 -11.58 -14.38
CA ARG A 113 -12.65 -11.18 -14.31
C ARG A 113 -12.93 -10.25 -13.12
N ILE A 114 -12.39 -10.55 -11.93
CA ILE A 114 -12.51 -9.66 -10.77
C ILE A 114 -11.92 -8.27 -11.10
N VAL A 115 -10.72 -8.23 -11.69
CA VAL A 115 -10.09 -6.97 -12.06
C VAL A 115 -10.96 -6.21 -13.05
N LYS A 116 -11.42 -6.88 -14.12
CA LYS A 116 -12.28 -6.28 -15.15
C LYS A 116 -13.56 -5.68 -14.55
N GLU A 117 -14.26 -6.44 -13.72
CA GLU A 117 -15.49 -6.00 -13.06
C GLU A 117 -15.27 -4.77 -12.17
N VAL A 118 -14.15 -4.73 -11.44
CA VAL A 118 -13.82 -3.55 -10.61
C VAL A 118 -13.44 -2.34 -11.46
N MET A 119 -12.66 -2.55 -12.52
CA MET A 119 -12.13 -1.47 -13.36
C MET A 119 -13.17 -0.86 -14.32
N GLU A 120 -14.11 -1.68 -14.80
CA GLU A 120 -15.21 -1.24 -15.69
C GLU A 120 -16.50 -0.95 -14.91
N GLY A 121 -16.49 -1.19 -13.60
CA GLY A 121 -17.62 -0.99 -12.69
C GLY A 121 -17.80 0.44 -12.20
N PRO A 122 -18.54 0.63 -11.09
CA PRO A 122 -18.85 1.96 -10.57
C PRO A 122 -17.59 2.80 -10.26
N PRO A 123 -17.56 4.08 -10.68
CA PRO A 123 -16.39 4.92 -10.55
C PRO A 123 -16.02 5.17 -9.08
N LYS A 124 -14.71 5.12 -8.81
CA LYS A 124 -14.09 5.44 -7.52
C LYS A 124 -13.25 6.69 -7.68
N ASN A 125 -13.06 7.44 -6.60
CA ASN A 125 -12.26 8.66 -6.64
C ASN A 125 -10.76 8.35 -6.69
N LEU A 126 -10.34 7.33 -5.93
CA LEU A 126 -8.95 7.02 -5.63
C LEU A 126 -8.54 5.66 -6.22
N LEU A 127 -7.28 5.55 -6.66
CA LEU A 127 -6.73 4.29 -7.14
C LEU A 127 -6.56 3.29 -5.98
N GLU A 128 -6.29 3.80 -4.78
CA GLU A 128 -6.19 3.06 -3.53
C GLU A 128 -7.48 2.28 -3.26
N SER A 129 -8.64 2.90 -3.48
CA SER A 129 -9.94 2.24 -3.30
C SER A 129 -10.18 1.16 -4.35
N VAL A 130 -9.72 1.38 -5.59
CA VAL A 130 -9.82 0.40 -6.68
C VAL A 130 -8.93 -0.81 -6.38
N ALA A 131 -7.66 -0.56 -6.07
CA ALA A 131 -6.69 -1.59 -5.73
C ALA A 131 -7.13 -2.39 -4.50
N GLN A 132 -7.63 -1.71 -3.46
CA GLN A 132 -8.16 -2.34 -2.25
C GLN A 132 -9.32 -3.27 -2.56
N LEU A 133 -10.25 -2.84 -3.42
CA LEU A 133 -11.41 -3.64 -3.79
C LEU A 133 -10.99 -4.90 -4.57
N ILE A 134 -10.07 -4.79 -5.52
CA ILE A 134 -9.50 -5.95 -6.23
C ILE A 134 -8.88 -6.94 -5.24
N ALA A 135 -8.01 -6.44 -4.34
CA ALA A 135 -7.31 -7.27 -3.36
C ALA A 135 -8.29 -7.97 -2.41
N SER A 136 -9.24 -7.23 -1.83
CA SER A 136 -10.21 -7.80 -0.89
C SER A 136 -11.15 -8.80 -1.57
N THR A 137 -11.65 -8.51 -2.78
CA THR A 137 -12.53 -9.43 -3.50
C THR A 137 -11.80 -10.73 -3.85
N THR A 138 -10.53 -10.62 -4.28
CA THR A 138 -9.72 -11.81 -4.57
C THR A 138 -9.50 -12.66 -3.32
N LEU A 139 -9.11 -12.05 -2.20
CA LEU A 139 -8.90 -12.77 -0.94
C LEU A 139 -10.20 -13.36 -0.36
N THR A 140 -11.32 -12.67 -0.51
CA THR A 140 -12.63 -13.16 -0.03
C THR A 140 -13.11 -14.34 -0.86
N ASN A 141 -13.00 -14.27 -2.19
CA ASN A 141 -13.54 -15.30 -3.08
C ASN A 141 -12.67 -16.56 -3.15
N TYR A 142 -11.36 -16.44 -2.87
CA TYR A 142 -10.40 -17.53 -3.02
C TYR A 142 -9.60 -17.76 -1.74
N PRO A 143 -10.08 -18.65 -0.84
CA PRO A 143 -9.41 -18.96 0.42
C PRO A 143 -7.99 -19.50 0.26
N GLN A 144 -7.69 -20.20 -0.84
CA GLN A 144 -6.35 -20.71 -1.13
C GLN A 144 -5.31 -19.61 -1.43
N VAL A 145 -5.74 -18.39 -1.73
CA VAL A 145 -4.84 -17.24 -1.92
C VAL A 145 -4.46 -16.67 -0.56
N SER A 146 -3.16 -16.65 -0.25
CA SER A 146 -2.62 -16.19 1.03
C SER A 146 -2.30 -14.69 1.03
N ALA A 147 -1.93 -14.14 -0.12
CA ALA A 147 -1.67 -12.71 -0.29
C ALA A 147 -1.96 -12.26 -1.72
N VAL A 148 -2.25 -10.97 -1.89
CA VAL A 148 -2.46 -10.33 -3.19
C VAL A 148 -1.70 -9.02 -3.24
N ARG A 149 -0.95 -8.80 -4.32
CA ARG A 149 -0.37 -7.51 -4.70
C ARG A 149 -1.18 -6.98 -5.86
N VAL A 150 -1.61 -5.74 -5.75
CA VAL A 150 -2.32 -5.05 -6.83
C VAL A 150 -1.58 -3.75 -7.10
N GLN A 151 -1.16 -3.56 -8.35
CA GLN A 151 -0.66 -2.29 -8.83
C GLN A 151 -1.67 -1.71 -9.83
N VAL A 152 -2.03 -0.44 -9.66
CA VAL A 152 -2.91 0.28 -10.58
C VAL A 152 -2.23 1.56 -11.02
N GLY A 153 -2.03 1.71 -12.32
CA GLY A 153 -1.38 2.85 -12.96
C GLY A 153 -2.31 3.62 -13.90
N LYS A 154 -2.13 4.94 -13.94
CA LYS A 154 -2.68 5.85 -14.94
C LYS A 154 -1.55 6.26 -15.91
N PRO A 155 -1.58 5.80 -17.17
CA PRO A 155 -0.61 6.21 -18.18
C PRO A 155 -0.83 7.65 -18.69
N HIS A 156 -2.03 8.22 -18.48
CA HIS A 156 -2.41 9.52 -19.03
C HIS A 156 -2.78 10.50 -17.91
N VAL A 157 -1.80 10.86 -17.09
CA VAL A 157 -1.97 11.87 -16.04
C VAL A 157 -1.55 13.24 -16.54
N ALA A 158 -2.31 14.28 -16.20
CA ALA A 158 -1.96 15.67 -16.48
C ALA A 158 -0.81 16.16 -15.58
N VAL A 159 0.41 15.68 -15.86
CA VAL A 159 1.67 16.15 -15.26
C VAL A 159 2.59 16.73 -16.33
N GLN A 160 3.50 17.62 -15.92
CA GLN A 160 4.48 18.19 -16.84
C GLN A 160 5.65 17.22 -17.03
N GLY A 161 5.82 16.70 -18.24
CA GLY A 161 6.92 15.81 -18.62
C GLY A 161 6.48 14.39 -18.99
N PRO A 162 7.36 13.61 -19.64
CA PRO A 162 7.08 12.24 -20.01
C PRO A 162 7.09 11.34 -18.77
N VAL A 163 6.09 10.48 -18.64
CA VAL A 163 6.01 9.40 -17.65
C VAL A 163 5.42 8.17 -18.31
N ASP A 164 5.83 6.99 -17.86
CA ASP A 164 5.18 5.74 -18.30
C ASP A 164 3.78 5.63 -17.68
N TYR A 165 3.69 5.82 -16.36
CA TYR A 165 2.45 5.94 -15.61
C TYR A 165 2.71 6.51 -14.21
N LEU A 166 1.66 6.98 -13.56
CA LEU A 166 1.63 7.23 -12.11
C LEU A 166 0.55 6.35 -11.48
N GLY A 167 0.80 5.83 -10.29
CA GLY A 167 -0.09 4.81 -9.74
C GLY A 167 0.13 4.50 -8.27
N VAL A 168 -0.59 3.47 -7.83
CA VAL A 168 -0.48 2.91 -6.48
C VAL A 168 -0.14 1.44 -6.57
N GLU A 169 0.52 0.94 -5.53
CA GLU A 169 0.74 -0.47 -5.31
C GLU A 169 0.40 -0.81 -3.87
N ILE A 170 -0.37 -1.87 -3.68
CA ILE A 170 -0.69 -2.39 -2.35
C ILE A 170 -0.41 -3.89 -2.30
N ILE A 171 -0.08 -4.34 -1.10
CA ILE A 171 -0.06 -5.77 -0.75
C ILE A 171 -1.04 -5.97 0.40
N ARG A 172 -1.88 -7.00 0.28
CA ARG A 172 -2.79 -7.46 1.33
C ARG A 172 -2.56 -8.94 1.56
N CYS A 173 -2.32 -9.29 2.81
CA CYS A 173 -2.21 -10.68 3.24
C CYS A 173 -3.51 -11.08 3.93
N ARG A 174 -3.85 -12.35 3.87
CA ARG A 174 -4.87 -12.92 4.76
C ARG A 174 -4.31 -12.86 6.17
N ASP A 175 -5.04 -12.25 7.10
CA ASP A 175 -4.71 -12.31 8.51
C ASP A 175 -4.77 -13.77 8.95
N LEU A 176 -3.61 -14.41 9.03
CA LEU A 176 -3.47 -15.69 9.74
C LEU A 176 -3.63 -15.33 11.21
N GLY A 177 -4.87 -15.34 11.70
CA GLY A 177 -5.18 -15.02 13.08
C GLY A 177 -4.26 -15.81 14.00
N VAL A 178 -3.39 -15.11 14.72
CA VAL A 178 -2.74 -15.66 15.90
C VAL A 178 -3.87 -15.84 16.91
N GLN A 179 -4.40 -17.06 16.99
CA GLN A 179 -5.24 -17.44 18.12
C GLN A 179 -4.34 -17.46 19.35
N ASN A 180 -4.49 -16.44 20.19
CA ASN A 180 -3.96 -16.42 21.55
C ASN A 180 -4.85 -17.26 22.45
#